data_AF-A0A529LU11-F1
#
_entry.id   AF-A0A529LU11-F1
#
_cell.length_a   1.000
_cell.length_b   1.000
_cell.length_c   1.000
_cell.angle_alpha   90.00
_cell.angle_beta   90.00
_cell.angle_gamma   90.00
#
_symmetry.space_group_name_H-M   'P 1'
#
loop_
_entity.id
_entity.type
_entity.pdbx_description
1 polymer ?
#
loop_
_entity_poly.entity_id
_entity_poly.type
_entity_poly.pdbx_seq_one_letter_code
_entity_poly.pdbx_strand_id
1 'polypeptide(L)'
;MAKKVSDPKAGLAGATAKPLPKVSADGKTIRAPLTQNPHAIRDTREKVLEVAIGREVRAFRKKLGITVADLAVATDISLGMLSKIENGI
;
A
#
# COMPACT_ATOMS: atom_id res chain seq x y z
N MET A 1 31.72 36.79 16.15
CA MET A 1 31.35 36.97 17.57
C MET A 1 29.85 36.79 17.72
N ALA A 2 29.47 35.98 18.71
CA ALA A 2 28.22 35.97 19.49
C ALA A 2 26.82 35.88 18.82
N LYS A 3 26.15 34.78 19.17
CA LYS A 3 24.70 34.48 19.10
C LYS A 3 23.85 35.43 19.95
N LYS A 4 22.58 35.67 19.56
CA LYS A 4 21.39 35.66 20.45
C LYS A 4 20.08 35.60 19.63
N VAL A 5 19.45 34.43 19.47
CA VAL A 5 18.22 33.91 20.15
C VAL A 5 16.95 34.77 20.04
N SER A 6 15.92 34.26 19.34
CA SER A 6 14.55 34.04 19.86
C SER A 6 13.62 33.44 18.78
N ASP A 7 13.38 32.13 18.91
CA ASP A 7 12.17 31.32 18.65
C ASP A 7 11.26 31.56 17.42
N PRO A 8 11.04 30.54 16.57
CA PRO A 8 9.82 30.43 15.79
C PRO A 8 8.75 29.61 16.53
N LYS A 9 7.64 30.31 16.71
CA LYS A 9 6.26 29.91 17.00
C LYS A 9 5.86 28.49 16.57
N ALA A 10 5.16 27.85 17.50
CA ALA A 10 4.46 26.56 17.46
C ALA A 10 3.73 26.20 16.15
N GLY A 11 3.82 24.92 15.79
CA GLY A 11 2.91 24.20 14.91
C GLY A 11 2.72 22.75 15.41
N LEU A 12 1.62 22.52 16.11
CA LEU A 12 1.17 21.21 16.61
C LEU A 12 0.64 20.34 15.45
N ALA A 13 1.11 19.10 15.34
CA ALA A 13 0.31 17.98 14.83
C ALA A 13 0.69 16.72 15.64
N GLY A 14 -0.24 16.31 16.51
CA GLY A 14 -0.01 15.42 17.64
C GLY A 14 0.47 14.03 17.27
N ALA A 15 1.68 13.69 17.71
CA ALA A 15 2.01 12.33 18.08
C ALA A 15 1.25 12.01 19.38
N THR A 16 0.12 11.32 19.29
CA THR A 16 -0.58 10.81 20.46
C THR A 16 0.32 9.82 21.17
N ALA A 17 0.86 10.23 22.32
CA ALA A 17 1.68 9.41 23.19
C ALA A 17 0.93 8.11 23.54
N LYS A 18 1.60 6.96 23.37
CA LYS A 18 1.12 5.68 23.90
C LYS A 18 0.89 5.83 25.41
N PRO A 19 -0.31 5.54 25.95
CA PRO A 19 -0.54 5.62 27.38
C PRO A 19 0.32 4.56 28.10
N LEU A 20 0.97 4.96 29.20
CA LEU A 20 1.64 4.02 30.08
C LEU A 20 0.63 3.01 30.67
N PRO A 21 1.03 1.75 30.90
CA PRO A 21 0.13 0.72 31.42
C PRO A 21 -0.32 1.09 32.84
N LYS A 22 -1.63 1.19 33.06
CA LYS A 22 -2.22 1.33 34.40
C LYS A 22 -2.10 0.01 35.14
N VAL A 23 -1.33 0.00 36.23
CA VAL A 23 -1.16 -1.15 37.10
C VAL A 23 -2.35 -1.20 38.07
N SER A 24 -3.08 -2.32 38.11
CA SER A 24 -4.12 -2.55 39.12
C SER A 24 -3.48 -3.00 40.43
N ALA A 25 -4.03 -2.57 41.57
CA ALA A 25 -3.47 -2.80 42.91
C ALA A 25 -3.32 -4.30 43.30
N ASP A 26 -4.02 -5.22 42.63
CA ASP A 26 -4.10 -6.64 43.02
C ASP A 26 -3.14 -7.58 42.26
N GLY A 27 -2.05 -7.06 41.68
CA GLY A 27 -0.99 -7.90 41.08
C GLY A 27 -1.39 -8.70 39.83
N LYS A 28 -2.64 -8.63 39.39
CA LYS A 28 -3.11 -9.25 38.14
C LYS A 28 -2.91 -8.26 36.99
N THR A 29 -1.95 -8.55 36.11
CA THR A 29 -1.70 -7.75 34.92
C THR A 29 -2.99 -7.62 34.10
N ILE A 30 -3.54 -6.40 34.00
CA ILE A 30 -4.66 -6.13 33.10
C ILE A 30 -4.13 -6.35 31.68
N ARG A 31 -4.45 -7.50 31.09
CA ARG A 31 -4.12 -7.76 29.68
C ARG A 31 -4.90 -6.74 28.86
N ALA A 32 -4.19 -5.96 28.05
CA ALA A 32 -4.82 -5.01 27.15
C ALA A 32 -5.89 -5.74 26.31
N PRO A 33 -7.07 -5.13 26.10
CA PRO A 33 -8.13 -5.76 25.33
C PRO A 33 -7.65 -6.08 23.91
N LEU A 34 -8.11 -7.22 23.36
CA LEU A 34 -7.80 -7.63 22.00
C LEU A 34 -8.47 -6.66 21.03
N THR A 35 -7.67 -5.92 20.25
CA THR A 35 -8.16 -4.91 19.29
C THR A 35 -8.26 -5.44 17.87
N GLN A 36 -8.02 -6.74 17.64
CA GLN A 36 -8.04 -7.33 16.31
C GLN A 36 -9.48 -7.59 15.85
N ASN A 37 -9.81 -7.16 14.62
CA ASN A 37 -11.03 -7.56 13.92
C ASN A 37 -10.65 -8.44 12.71
N PRO A 38 -10.63 -9.77 12.86
CA PRO A 38 -10.22 -10.70 11.80
C PRO A 38 -11.21 -10.76 10.63
N HIS A 39 -12.46 -10.35 10.83
CA HIS A 39 -13.49 -10.28 9.79
C HIS A 39 -13.64 -8.88 9.20
N ALA A 40 -12.72 -7.96 9.52
CA ALA A 40 -12.71 -6.65 8.89
C ALA A 40 -12.52 -6.80 7.37
N ILE A 41 -13.50 -6.32 6.61
CA ILE A 41 -13.36 -6.11 5.17
C ILE A 41 -12.32 -5.00 5.02
N ARG A 42 -11.10 -5.38 4.67
CA ARG A 42 -10.03 -4.42 4.36
C ARG A 42 -10.20 -4.03 2.91
N ASP A 43 -10.05 -2.74 2.62
CA ASP A 43 -9.93 -2.30 1.23
C ASP A 43 -8.82 -3.10 0.55
N THR A 44 -9.10 -3.59 -0.66
CA THR A 44 -8.09 -4.23 -1.49
C THR A 44 -7.01 -3.19 -1.73
N ARG A 45 -5.80 -3.46 -1.23
CA ARG A 45 -4.64 -2.59 -1.49
C ARG A 45 -4.53 -2.37 -3.00
N GLU A 46 -4.15 -1.16 -3.40
CA GLU A 46 -3.86 -0.87 -4.81
C GLU A 46 -2.93 -1.95 -5.38
N LYS A 47 -3.31 -2.51 -6.53
CA LYS A 47 -2.56 -3.55 -7.24
C LYS A 47 -1.37 -2.94 -7.98
N VAL A 48 -0.46 -2.31 -7.23
CA VAL A 48 0.62 -1.48 -7.78
C VAL A 48 1.57 -2.31 -8.65
N LEU A 49 1.87 -3.54 -8.25
CA LEU A 49 2.76 -4.43 -8.99
C LEU A 49 2.13 -4.88 -10.31
N GLU A 50 0.87 -5.30 -10.26
CA GLU A 50 0.12 -5.80 -11.40
C GLU A 50 -0.06 -4.70 -12.45
N VAL A 51 -0.40 -3.48 -12.01
CA VAL A 51 -0.50 -2.31 -12.89
C VAL A 51 0.86 -1.94 -13.50
N ALA A 52 1.95 -2.05 -12.73
CA ALA A 52 3.30 -1.78 -13.25
C ALA A 52 3.69 -2.79 -14.34
N ILE A 53 3.44 -4.08 -14.11
CA ILE A 53 3.69 -5.15 -15.09
C ILE A 53 2.83 -4.91 -16.34
N GLY A 54 1.54 -4.62 -16.19
CA GLY A 54 0.64 -4.39 -17.31
C GLY A 54 1.05 -3.22 -18.21
N ARG A 55 1.55 -2.14 -17.59
CA ARG A 55 2.10 -0.97 -18.31
C ARG A 55 3.31 -1.35 -19.15
N GLU A 56 4.23 -2.12 -18.59
CA GLU A 56 5.45 -2.54 -19.30
C GLU A 56 5.12 -3.47 -20.48
N VAL A 57 4.23 -4.44 -20.27
CA VAL A 57 3.76 -5.34 -21.34
C VAL A 57 3.12 -4.54 -22.49
N ARG A 58 2.25 -3.58 -22.17
CA ARG A 58 1.62 -2.71 -23.17
C ARG A 58 2.66 -1.85 -23.90
N ALA A 59 3.68 -1.34 -23.20
CA ALA A 59 4.74 -0.54 -23.80
C ALA A 59 5.56 -1.38 -24.79
N PHE A 60 5.96 -2.59 -24.42
CA PHE A 60 6.67 -3.52 -25.31
C PHE A 60 5.85 -3.88 -26.54
N ARG A 61 4.56 -4.18 -26.37
CA ARG A 61 3.66 -4.47 -27.47
C ARG A 61 3.58 -3.32 -28.47
N LYS A 62 3.41 -2.08 -27.96
CA LYS A 62 3.39 -0.87 -28.80
C LYS A 62 4.72 -0.63 -29.51
N LYS A 63 5.85 -0.89 -28.84
CA LYS A 63 7.19 -0.78 -29.43
C LYS A 63 7.39 -1.76 -30.60
N LEU A 64 6.81 -2.96 -30.49
CA LEU A 64 6.82 -3.97 -31.54
C LEU A 64 5.77 -3.73 -32.64
N GLY A 65 4.80 -2.84 -32.41
CA GLY A 65 3.77 -2.49 -33.39
C GLY A 65 2.70 -3.58 -33.60
N ILE A 66 2.58 -4.54 -32.69
CA ILE A 66 1.65 -5.69 -32.83
C ILE A 66 0.34 -5.48 -32.05
N THR A 67 -0.72 -6.19 -32.43
CA THR A 67 -2.00 -6.15 -31.71
C THR A 67 -1.98 -7.03 -30.46
N VAL A 68 -2.96 -6.85 -29.57
CA VAL A 68 -3.14 -7.75 -28.41
C VAL A 68 -3.44 -9.18 -28.89
N ALA A 69 -4.15 -9.34 -30.01
CA ALA A 69 -4.46 -10.64 -30.58
C ALA A 69 -3.21 -11.36 -31.06
N ASP A 70 -2.30 -10.65 -31.73
CA ASP A 70 -1.04 -11.23 -32.22
C ASP A 70 -0.15 -11.67 -31.05
N LEU A 71 -0.09 -10.87 -29.98
CA LEU A 71 0.67 -11.21 -28.78
C LEU A 71 0.06 -12.41 -28.04
N ALA A 72 -1.27 -12.50 -27.97
CA ALA A 72 -1.98 -13.63 -27.38
C ALA A 72 -1.66 -14.94 -28.12
N VAL A 73 -1.71 -14.93 -29.46
CA VAL A 73 -1.35 -16.09 -30.29
C VAL A 73 0.11 -16.48 -30.12
N ALA A 74 1.03 -15.50 -30.08
CA ALA A 74 2.47 -15.77 -29.94
C ALA A 74 2.86 -16.35 -28.57
N THR A 75 2.09 -16.03 -27.51
CA THR A 75 2.36 -16.49 -26.13
C THR A 75 1.55 -17.70 -25.72
N ASP A 76 0.62 -18.15 -26.57
CA ASP A 76 -0.40 -19.15 -26.25
C ASP A 76 -1.20 -18.80 -24.97
N ILE A 77 -1.45 -17.51 -24.78
CA ILE A 77 -2.26 -16.98 -23.68
C ILE A 77 -3.57 -16.47 -24.26
N SER A 78 -4.69 -16.78 -23.60
CA SER A 78 -5.98 -16.28 -24.06
C SER A 78 -6.03 -14.75 -24.04
N LEU A 79 -6.73 -14.16 -25.01
CA LEU A 79 -6.88 -12.71 -25.14
C LEU A 79 -7.46 -12.06 -23.87
N GLY A 80 -8.35 -12.77 -23.17
CA GLY A 80 -8.91 -12.33 -21.90
C GLY A 80 -7.89 -12.32 -20.76
N MET A 81 -7.02 -13.33 -20.69
CA MET A 81 -5.93 -13.38 -19.70
C MET A 81 -4.90 -12.28 -19.94
N LEU A 82 -4.52 -12.06 -21.20
CA LEU A 82 -3.58 -10.99 -21.56
C LEU A 82 -4.15 -9.60 -21.26
N SER A 83 -5.46 -9.40 -21.48
CA SER A 83 -6.16 -8.16 -21.12
C SER A 83 -6.15 -7.88 -19.61
N LYS A 84 -6.29 -8.92 -18.76
CA LYS A 84 -6.18 -8.78 -17.31
C LYS A 84 -4.79 -8.36 -16.87
N ILE A 85 -3.76 -8.94 -17.48
CA ILE A 85 -2.36 -8.58 -17.23
C ILE A 85 -2.09 -7.13 -17.63
N GLU A 86 -2.50 -6.70 -18.83
CA GLU A 86 -2.28 -5.31 -19.29
C GLU A 86 -3.01 -4.25 -18.43
N ASN A 87 -4.17 -4.59 -17.85
CA ASN A 87 -5.01 -3.65 -17.11
C ASN A 87 -4.88 -3.77 -15.58
N GLY A 88 -4.22 -4.82 -15.08
CA GLY A 88 -4.00 -5.04 -13.63
C GLY A 88 -5.25 -5.47 -12.85
N ILE A 89 -6.18 -6.20 -13.48
CA ILE A 89 -7.48 -6.61 -12.91
C ILE A 89 -7.50 -8.06 -12.44
#